data_AF-A0AA96LMP0-F1
#
_entry.id   AF-A0AA96LMP0-F1
#
_cell.length_a   1.000
_cell.length_b   1.000
_cell.length_c   1.000
_cell.angle_alpha   90.00
_cell.angle_beta   90.00
_cell.angle_gamma   90.00
#
_symmetry.space_group_name_H-M   'P 1'
#
loop_
_entity.id
_entity.type
_entity.pdbx_description
1 polymer ?
#
loop_
_entity_poly.entity_id
_entity_poly.type
_entity_poly.pdbx_seq_one_letter_code
_entity_poly.pdbx_strand_id
1 'polypeptide(L)' 'MPKFANHSEEATAFLRSKTGSIQLECYTYIDPEEAADSFFIVKTSNKVISVSFAEISYDPKSYQSLLEGLYRVIYE' A
#
# COMPACT_ATOMS: atom_id res chain seq x y z
N MET A 1 14.78 -12.31 -9.22
CA MET A 1 14.56 -13.05 -7.95
C MET A 1 13.17 -12.72 -7.44
N PRO A 2 12.49 -13.60 -6.69
CA PRO A 2 11.20 -13.28 -6.09
C PRO A 2 11.33 -12.10 -5.10
N LYS A 3 10.41 -11.15 -5.19
CA LYS A 3 10.30 -10.00 -4.27
C LYS A 3 9.26 -10.34 -3.19
N PHE A 4 9.59 -10.09 -1.93
CA PHE A 4 8.73 -10.45 -0.79
C PHE A 4 8.24 -9.19 -0.08
N ALA A 5 6.93 -8.98 -0.07
CA ALA A 5 6.31 -7.90 0.69
C ALA A 5 6.17 -8.30 2.17
N ASN A 6 6.45 -7.36 3.06
CA ASN A 6 6.31 -7.55 4.50
C ASN A 6 5.05 -6.87 5.01
N HIS A 7 4.47 -7.37 6.09
CA HIS A 7 3.30 -6.74 6.70
C HIS A 7 3.66 -5.32 7.15
N SER A 8 2.84 -4.35 6.75
CA SER A 8 2.99 -2.94 7.10
C SER A 8 1.92 -2.57 8.12
N GLU A 9 2.31 -2.50 9.40
CA GLU A 9 1.39 -2.15 10.49
C GLU A 9 0.81 -0.74 10.30
N GLU A 10 1.64 0.20 9.87
CA GLU A 10 1.23 1.59 9.65
C GLU A 10 0.23 1.72 8.49
N ALA A 11 0.54 1.14 7.33
CA ALA A 11 -0.37 1.19 6.17
C ALA A 11 -1.68 0.45 6.47
N THR A 12 -1.60 -0.66 7.20
CA THR A 12 -2.77 -1.40 7.67
C THR A 12 -3.63 -0.51 8.58
N ALA A 13 -3.05 0.07 9.63
CA ALA A 13 -3.78 0.94 10.54
C ALA A 13 -4.43 2.14 9.83
N PHE A 14 -3.70 2.77 8.90
CA PHE A 14 -4.22 3.87 8.10
C PHE A 14 -5.44 3.44 7.27
N LEU A 15 -5.34 2.38 6.46
CA LEU A 15 -6.44 1.92 5.62
C LEU A 15 -7.64 1.44 6.45
N ARG A 16 -7.41 0.81 7.61
CA ARG A 16 -8.47 0.45 8.54
C ARG A 16 -9.17 1.69 9.10
N SER A 17 -8.43 2.75 9.44
CA SER A 17 -9.02 4.00 9.92
C SER A 17 -9.91 4.68 8.89
N LYS A 18 -9.59 4.54 7.59
CA LYS A 18 -10.38 5.12 6.48
C LYS A 18 -11.60 4.28 6.11
N THR A 19 -11.50 2.95 6.20
CA THR A 19 -12.53 2.02 5.70
C THR A 19 -13.39 1.40 6.79
N GLY A 20 -12.94 1.42 8.05
CA GLY A 20 -13.57 0.70 9.16
C GLY A 20 -13.39 -0.83 9.12
N SER A 21 -12.65 -1.38 8.15
CA SER A 21 -12.53 -2.83 7.96
C SER A 21 -11.45 -3.45 8.86
N ILE A 22 -11.85 -4.28 9.83
CA ILE A 22 -10.89 -4.96 10.72
C ILE A 22 -10.14 -6.12 10.05
N GLN A 23 -10.63 -6.60 8.90
CA GLN A 23 -10.05 -7.73 8.18
C GLN A 23 -9.06 -7.30 7.09
N LEU A 24 -8.86 -5.99 6.92
CA LEU A 24 -7.90 -5.46 5.95
C LEU A 24 -6.48 -5.62 6.48
N GLU A 25 -5.58 -6.15 5.66
CA GLU A 25 -4.14 -6.23 5.93
C GLU A 25 -3.40 -5.61 4.74
N CYS A 26 -2.36 -4.82 5.03
CA CYS A 26 -1.52 -4.21 4.02
C CYS A 26 -0.08 -4.73 4.15
N TYR A 27 0.49 -5.12 3.04
CA TYR A 27 1.88 -5.54 2.92
C TYR A 27 2.59 -4.59 1.96
N THR A 28 3.87 -4.36 2.19
CA THR A 28 4.68 -3.44 1.41
C THR A 28 6.01 -4.06 1.09
N TYR A 29 6.45 -3.87 -0.15
CA TYR A 29 7.82 -4.07 -0.57
C TYR A 29 8.35 -2.72 -1.06
N ILE A 30 9.48 -2.28 -0.50
CA ILE A 30 10.20 -1.08 -0.95
C ILE A 30 11.52 -1.54 -1.55
N ASP A 31 11.69 -1.25 -2.82
CA ASP A 31 12.95 -1.44 -3.51
C ASP A 31 13.87 -0.25 -3.18
N PRO A 32 15.07 -0.49 -2.63
CA PRO A 32 15.97 0.58 -2.23
C PRO A 32 16.66 1.28 -3.42
N GLU A 33 16.64 0.68 -4.60
CA GLU A 33 17.32 1.19 -5.79
C GLU A 33 16.33 1.85 -6.76
N GLU A 34 15.15 1.24 -6.94
CA GLU A 34 14.16 1.71 -7.91
C GLU A 34 12.75 1.80 -7.30
N ALA A 35 12.31 3.01 -6.94
CA ALA A 35 11.00 3.20 -6.31
C ALA A 35 9.82 2.71 -7.17
N ALA A 36 9.93 2.74 -8.51
CA ALA A 36 8.89 2.23 -9.41
C ALA A 36 8.63 0.72 -9.24
N ASP A 37 9.63 0.00 -8.74
CA ASP A 37 9.62 -1.43 -8.47
C ASP A 37 9.07 -1.79 -7.08
N SER A 38 8.69 -0.77 -6.30
CA SER A 38 8.02 -0.88 -5.00
C SER A 38 6.51 -1.04 -5.17
N PHE A 39 5.88 -1.77 -4.25
CA PHE A 39 4.45 -2.05 -4.34
C PHE A 39 3.80 -2.32 -2.97
N PHE A 40 2.49 -2.12 -2.93
CA PHE A 40 1.61 -2.57 -1.87
C PHE A 40 0.81 -3.80 -2.29
N ILE A 41 0.56 -4.71 -1.35
CA ILE A 41 -0.47 -5.74 -1.45
C ILE A 41 -1.49 -5.47 -0.35
N VAL A 42 -2.72 -5.19 -0.75
CA VAL A 42 -3.85 -4.98 0.16
C VAL A 42 -4.76 -6.19 0.10
N LYS A 43 -4.87 -6.90 1.22
CA LYS A 43 -5.74 -8.06 1.38
C LYS A 43 -6.98 -7.65 2.17
N THR A 44 -8.15 -7.96 1.63
CA THR A 44 -9.43 -7.85 2.33
C THR A 44 -10.04 -9.24 2.52
N SER A 45 -11.27 -9.30 3.03
CA SER A 45 -12.01 -10.53 3.24
C SER A 45 -12.30 -11.33 1.96
N ASN A 46 -12.35 -10.65 0.81
CA ASN A 46 -12.82 -11.20 -0.45
C ASN A 46 -11.91 -10.94 -1.65
N LYS A 47 -10.89 -10.08 -1.51
CA LYS A 47 -9.97 -9.74 -2.61
C LYS A 47 -8.56 -9.49 -2.11
N VAL A 48 -7.61 -9.67 -3.03
CA VAL A 48 -6.22 -9.24 -2.89
C VAL A 48 -5.97 -8.25 -4.02
N ILE A 49 -5.45 -7.08 -3.68
CA ILE A 49 -5.18 -5.99 -4.62
C ILE A 49 -3.68 -5.71 -4.56
N SER A 50 -3.03 -5.65 -5.72
CA SER A 50 -1.65 -5.20 -5.85
C SER A 50 -1.64 -3.80 -6.44
N VAL A 51 -0.85 -2.90 -5.88
CA VAL A 51 -0.71 -1.52 -6.36
C VAL A 51 0.78 -1.17 -6.41
N SER A 52 1.30 -0.87 -7.60
CA SER A 52 2.67 -0.35 -7.74
C SER A 52 2.73 1.11 -7.28
N PHE A 53 3.87 1.51 -6.71
CA PHE A 53 4.10 2.92 -6.38
C PHE A 53 4.06 3.81 -7.63
N ALA A 54 4.39 3.26 -8.81
CA ALA A 54 4.31 3.98 -10.08
C ALA A 54 2.86 4.34 -10.48
N GLU A 55 1.86 3.64 -9.92
CA GLU A 55 0.43 3.92 -10.15
C GLU A 55 -0.13 4.95 -9.15
N ILE A 56 0.67 5.32 -8.14
CA ILE A 56 0.25 6.24 -7.08
C ILE A 56 0.82 7.62 -7.37
N SER A 57 -0.03 8.65 -7.32
CA SER A 57 0.42 10.03 -7.26
C SER A 57 0.67 10.44 -5.81
N TYR A 58 1.94 10.70 -5.44
CA TYR A 58 2.35 11.06 -4.08
C TYR A 58 3.59 11.96 -4.04
N ASP A 59 3.83 12.63 -2.90
CA ASP A 59 5.09 13.31 -2.60
C ASP A 59 6.13 12.30 -2.08
N PRO A 60 7.27 12.09 -2.78
CA PRO A 60 8.32 11.15 -2.35
C PRO A 60 8.93 11.44 -0.98
N LYS A 61 8.78 12.66 -0.46
CA LYS A 61 9.27 13.04 0.87
C LYS A 61 8.27 12.76 1.99
N SER A 62 7.08 12.27 1.66
CA SER A 62 5.98 12.06 2.61
C SER A 62 5.36 10.67 2.45
N TYR A 63 5.67 9.79 3.41
CA TYR A 63 5.04 8.48 3.46
C TYR A 63 3.51 8.58 3.64
N GLN A 64 3.04 9.59 4.39
CA GLN A 64 1.61 9.85 4.54
C GLN A 64 0.94 10.17 3.19
N SER A 65 1.59 10.94 2.32
CA SER A 65 1.07 11.23 0.97
C SER A 65 0.96 9.96 0.12
N LEU A 66 1.89 9.02 0.28
CA LEU A 66 1.86 7.72 -0.39
C LEU A 66 0.66 6.88 0.07
N LEU A 67 0.40 6.82 1.38
CA LEU A 67 -0.75 6.10 1.92
C LEU A 67 -2.09 6.70 1.47
N GLU A 68 -2.17 8.04 1.42
CA GLU A 68 -3.35 8.72 0.88
C GLU A 68 -3.56 8.39 -0.60
N GLY A 69 -2.49 8.41 -1.40
CA GLY A 69 -2.55 8.02 -2.80
C GLY A 69 -2.99 6.55 -2.97
N LEU A 70 -2.45 5.63 -2.16
CA LEU A 70 -2.86 4.23 -2.15
C LEU A 70 -4.37 4.08 -1.88
N TYR A 71 -4.89 4.80 -0.89
CA TYR A 71 -6.32 4.77 -0.58
C TYR A 71 -7.15 5.24 -1.78
N ARG A 72 -6.76 6.34 -2.44
CA ARG A 72 -7.46 6.84 -3.63
C ARG A 72 -7.47 5.81 -4.74
N VAL A 73 -6.32 5.22 -5.09
CA VAL A 73 -6.22 4.21 -6.17
C VAL A 73 -7.15 3.00 -5.93
N ILE A 74 -7.39 2.62 -4.68
CA ILE A 74 -8.21 1.44 -4.37
C ILE A 74 -9.72 1.77 -4.27
N TYR A 75 -10.07 2.98 -3.84
CA TYR A 75 -11.43 3.30 -3.38
C TYR A 75 -12.08 4.52 -4.06
N GLU A 76 -11.35 5.31 -4.85
CA GLU A 76 -11.85 6.47 -5.62
C GLU A 76 -11.67 6.24 -7.13
#